data_AF-A0A9P3BB26-F1
#
_entry.id   AF-A0A9P3BB26-F1
#
_cell.length_a   1.000
_cell.length_b   1.000
_cell.length_c   1.000
_cell.angle_alpha   90.00
_cell.angle_beta   90.00
_cell.angle_gamma   90.00
#
_symmetry.space_group_name_H-M   'P 1'
#
loop_
_entity.id
_entity.type
_entity.pdbx_description
1 polymer ?
#
loop_
_entity_poly.entity_id
_entity_poly.type
_entity_poly.pdbx_seq_one_letter_code
_entity_poly.pdbx_strand_id
1 'polypeptide(L)'
;MSPPLVPLAEIPTVSLLYKLGRLVPSSAPLAKPSNSFNNIISLIRNDITKLENVDCIVNAANESLLGGGGVDGAIHRAAGPDLLRECRTLKGCRTGDAKITSAYELPCKKVIHTVGPIYHFELPKGDDRPEMLLRSCYRRSLELAVENDLKSIAFAAISTGVYGYPSNEGAFAVLDEVRKFLEGPGNIEKLERIIFCNFERKDEAAYEKAIPLIFPPVEQDLPRHSTHSEVLAETTAESSPTPELLAAKLPDPPTGDPALEGQPENKKQKLNADAIKPSVDAKTEGVQSKTDDKSEDDWEEVDKSEGGPAERLDDEPVEIERAPSAADVQSVQSSGIIEKDASHPVENYLAKDW
;
A
#
# COMPACT_ATOMS: atom_id res chain seq x y z
N MET A 1 -4.95 -24.63 -9.66
CA MET A 1 -5.72 -23.62 -10.44
C MET A 1 -5.42 -22.27 -9.83
N SER A 2 -5.15 -21.23 -10.62
CA SER A 2 -5.04 -19.87 -10.08
C SER A 2 -6.38 -19.47 -9.44
N PRO A 3 -6.37 -18.80 -8.27
CA PRO A 3 -7.60 -18.32 -7.66
C PRO A 3 -8.34 -17.35 -8.61
N PRO A 4 -9.67 -17.33 -8.57
CA PRO A 4 -10.48 -16.53 -9.49
C PRO A 4 -10.24 -15.04 -9.30
N LEU A 5 -10.47 -14.27 -10.36
CA LEU A 5 -10.53 -12.82 -10.30
C LEU A 5 -11.73 -12.37 -9.46
N VAL A 6 -11.63 -11.19 -8.85
CA VAL A 6 -12.68 -10.56 -8.06
C VAL A 6 -13.06 -9.22 -8.69
N PRO A 7 -14.22 -9.14 -9.38
CA PRO A 7 -14.69 -7.90 -9.98
C PRO A 7 -14.96 -6.82 -8.94
N LEU A 8 -14.66 -5.56 -9.27
CA LEU A 8 -14.98 -4.38 -8.45
C LEU A 8 -16.43 -4.34 -7.93
N ALA A 9 -17.38 -4.81 -8.74
CA ALA A 9 -18.80 -4.86 -8.38
C ALA A 9 -19.13 -5.82 -7.22
N GLU A 10 -18.29 -6.84 -7.00
CA GLU A 10 -18.45 -7.84 -5.92
C GLU A 10 -17.77 -7.41 -4.61
N ILE A 11 -16.94 -6.37 -4.64
CA ILE A 11 -16.26 -5.85 -3.45
C ILE A 11 -17.25 -5.00 -2.64
N PRO A 12 -17.54 -5.37 -1.37
CA PRO A 12 -18.55 -4.68 -0.58
C PRO A 12 -18.07 -3.27 -0.18
N THR A 13 -18.99 -2.31 -0.20
CA THR A 13 -18.76 -0.96 0.34
C THR A 13 -18.97 -0.96 1.86
N VAL A 14 -18.48 0.05 2.56
CA VAL A 14 -18.73 0.25 3.99
C VAL A 14 -20.23 0.33 4.28
N SER A 15 -21.01 1.02 3.43
CA SER A 15 -22.49 1.02 3.53
C SER A 15 -23.07 -0.39 3.49
N LEU A 16 -22.61 -1.23 2.56
CA LEU A 16 -23.08 -2.62 2.47
C LEU A 16 -22.62 -3.46 3.68
N LEU A 17 -21.39 -3.26 4.16
CA LEU A 17 -20.88 -3.97 5.32
C LEU A 17 -21.68 -3.66 6.60
N TYR A 18 -22.13 -2.42 6.79
CA TYR A 18 -23.07 -2.08 7.87
C TYR A 18 -24.43 -2.74 7.69
N LYS A 19 -25.01 -2.70 6.48
CA LYS A 19 -26.31 -3.34 6.19
C LYS A 19 -26.31 -4.84 6.44
N LEU A 20 -25.18 -5.48 6.18
CA LEU A 20 -24.96 -6.91 6.42
C LEU A 20 -24.56 -7.23 7.86
N GLY A 21 -24.41 -6.23 8.74
CA GLY A 21 -23.98 -6.41 10.13
C GLY A 21 -22.53 -6.89 10.28
N ARG A 22 -21.70 -6.76 9.23
CA ARG A 22 -20.27 -7.14 9.26
C ARG A 22 -19.40 -6.04 9.88
N LEU A 23 -19.85 -4.79 9.82
CA LEU A 23 -19.29 -3.70 10.63
C LEU A 23 -20.25 -3.33 11.75
N VAL A 24 -19.71 -3.18 12.96
CA VAL A 24 -20.49 -2.76 14.13
C VAL A 24 -20.36 -1.23 14.29
N PRO A 25 -21.45 -0.47 14.34
CA PRO A 25 -21.40 0.97 14.59
C PRO A 25 -20.66 1.30 15.90
N SER A 26 -19.84 2.36 15.90
CA SER A 26 -19.26 2.88 17.13
C SER A 26 -20.28 3.70 17.92
N SER A 27 -20.28 3.59 19.25
CA SER A 27 -21.07 4.45 20.15
C SER A 27 -20.51 5.86 20.28
N ALA A 28 -19.24 6.07 19.91
CA ALA A 28 -18.54 7.35 19.97
C ALA A 28 -17.71 7.55 18.70
N PRO A 29 -18.35 7.87 17.55
CA PRO A 29 -17.63 8.16 16.32
C PRO A 29 -16.83 9.47 16.46
N LEU A 30 -15.69 9.53 15.78
CA LEU A 30 -14.82 10.73 15.75
C LEU A 30 -15.15 11.65 14.58
N ALA A 31 -15.97 11.17 13.66
CA ALA A 31 -16.30 11.78 12.39
C ALA A 31 -17.82 11.97 12.23
N LYS A 32 -18.23 12.89 11.36
CA LYS A 32 -19.64 12.99 10.96
C LYS A 32 -19.98 11.90 9.94
N PRO A 33 -21.12 11.21 10.07
CA PRO A 33 -21.60 10.25 9.08
C PRO A 33 -21.75 10.88 7.69
N SER A 34 -21.42 10.12 6.65
CA SER A 34 -21.52 10.55 5.27
C SER A 34 -21.86 9.37 4.37
N ASN A 35 -23.07 9.37 3.81
CA ASN A 35 -23.52 8.32 2.90
C ASN A 35 -22.65 8.26 1.63
N SER A 36 -22.23 9.41 1.09
CA SER A 36 -21.36 9.43 -0.10
C SER A 36 -20.02 8.76 0.19
N PHE A 37 -19.42 9.02 1.35
CA PHE A 37 -18.16 8.37 1.74
C PHE A 37 -18.35 6.86 1.96
N ASN A 38 -19.38 6.46 2.70
CA ASN A 38 -19.64 5.04 3.00
C ASN A 38 -19.92 4.21 1.73
N ASN A 39 -20.39 4.83 0.64
CA ASN A 39 -20.63 4.16 -0.64
C ASN A 39 -19.38 4.05 -1.54
N ILE A 40 -18.32 4.80 -1.28
CA ILE A 40 -17.07 4.70 -2.06
C ILE A 40 -15.95 3.98 -1.32
N ILE A 41 -15.98 3.90 0.01
CA ILE A 41 -15.00 3.13 0.77
C ILE A 41 -15.39 1.64 0.77
N SER A 42 -14.41 0.77 0.53
CA SER A 42 -14.55 -0.69 0.54
C SER A 42 -13.46 -1.33 1.41
N LEU A 43 -13.79 -2.45 2.04
CA LEU A 43 -12.86 -3.30 2.78
C LEU A 43 -13.00 -4.74 2.28
N ILE A 44 -11.87 -5.39 1.98
CA ILE A 44 -11.83 -6.79 1.59
C ILE A 44 -10.51 -7.42 2.04
N ARG A 45 -10.55 -8.70 2.41
CA ARG A 45 -9.33 -9.51 2.59
C ARG A 45 -9.12 -10.41 1.38
N ASN A 46 -8.13 -10.10 0.54
CA ASN A 46 -7.85 -10.85 -0.69
C ASN A 46 -6.42 -10.59 -1.22
N ASP A 47 -6.03 -11.36 -2.24
CA ASP A 47 -4.87 -11.06 -3.09
C ASP A 47 -5.19 -9.86 -4.00
N ILE A 48 -4.50 -8.74 -3.79
CA ILE A 48 -4.72 -7.50 -4.54
C ILE A 48 -4.46 -7.67 -6.05
N THR A 49 -3.66 -8.65 -6.46
CA THR A 49 -3.39 -8.93 -7.88
C THR A 49 -4.58 -9.56 -8.62
N LYS A 50 -5.63 -9.94 -7.88
CA LYS A 50 -6.86 -10.56 -8.41
C LYS A 50 -8.02 -9.58 -8.57
N LEU A 51 -7.86 -8.33 -8.16
CA LEU A 51 -8.93 -7.34 -8.26
C LEU A 51 -9.10 -6.89 -9.71
N GLU A 52 -10.24 -7.21 -10.29
CA GLU A 52 -10.57 -6.93 -11.69
C GLU A 52 -11.47 -5.70 -11.81
N ASN A 53 -11.29 -4.94 -12.90
CA ASN A 53 -12.02 -3.70 -13.18
C ASN A 53 -11.80 -2.60 -12.11
N VAL A 54 -10.65 -2.63 -11.45
CA VAL A 54 -10.12 -1.51 -10.66
C VAL A 54 -9.15 -0.73 -11.55
N ASP A 55 -9.17 0.60 -11.51
CA ASP A 55 -8.32 1.42 -12.36
C ASP A 55 -6.84 1.31 -11.94
N CYS A 56 -6.56 1.35 -10.64
CA CYS A 56 -5.23 1.09 -10.13
C CYS A 56 -5.18 0.31 -8.82
N ILE A 57 -4.06 -0.39 -8.64
CA ILE A 57 -3.67 -0.95 -7.35
C ILE A 57 -2.44 -0.21 -6.82
N VAL A 58 -2.31 -0.14 -5.50
CA VAL A 58 -1.18 0.49 -4.82
C VAL A 58 -0.28 -0.59 -4.24
N ASN A 59 0.95 -0.61 -4.72
CA ASN A 59 2.01 -1.48 -4.27
C ASN A 59 2.75 -0.86 -3.06
N ALA A 60 2.93 -1.65 -2.00
CA ALA A 60 3.83 -1.35 -0.89
C ALA A 60 5.27 -1.74 -1.29
N ALA A 61 5.93 -0.83 -2.01
CA ALA A 61 7.26 -1.03 -2.58
C ALA A 61 8.38 -0.65 -1.59
N ASN A 62 9.61 -0.93 -1.99
CA ASN A 62 10.82 -0.40 -1.35
C ASN A 62 11.46 0.71 -2.20
N GLU A 63 12.44 1.43 -1.66
CA GLU A 63 13.03 2.62 -2.31
C GLU A 63 13.63 2.36 -3.70
N SER A 64 14.01 1.13 -4.04
CA SER A 64 14.52 0.81 -5.38
C SER A 64 13.44 0.74 -6.45
N LEU A 65 12.18 0.44 -6.08
CA LEU A 65 11.08 0.06 -6.97
C LEU A 65 11.33 -1.21 -7.82
N LEU A 66 12.38 -1.99 -7.53
CA LEU A 66 12.79 -3.13 -8.37
C LEU A 66 12.17 -4.46 -7.92
N GLY A 67 11.05 -4.40 -7.21
CA GLY A 67 10.40 -5.55 -6.59
C GLY A 67 11.04 -5.98 -5.28
N GLY A 68 10.53 -7.08 -4.73
CA GLY A 68 10.95 -7.63 -3.44
C GLY A 68 10.15 -8.87 -3.04
N GLY A 69 10.00 -9.10 -1.75
CA GLY A 69 9.11 -10.11 -1.19
C GLY A 69 7.66 -9.59 -1.01
N GLY A 70 6.83 -10.36 -0.30
CA GLY A 70 5.47 -9.94 0.08
C GLY A 70 4.59 -9.54 -1.10
N VAL A 71 3.78 -8.50 -0.90
CA VAL A 71 2.86 -7.99 -1.93
C VAL A 71 3.59 -7.39 -3.13
N ASP A 72 4.76 -6.77 -2.94
CA ASP A 72 5.59 -6.20 -4.00
C ASP A 72 6.04 -7.29 -4.98
N GLY A 73 6.59 -8.38 -4.45
CA GLY A 73 6.92 -9.57 -5.24
C GLY A 73 5.72 -10.20 -5.93
N ALA A 74 4.55 -10.24 -5.27
CA ALA A 74 3.33 -10.78 -5.87
C ALA A 74 2.87 -9.93 -7.07
N ILE A 75 2.86 -8.61 -6.92
CA ILE A 75 2.52 -7.66 -7.99
C ILE A 75 3.50 -7.78 -9.16
N HIS A 76 4.82 -7.81 -8.90
CA HIS A 76 5.82 -8.00 -9.96
C HIS A 76 5.68 -9.32 -10.71
N ARG A 77 5.38 -10.43 -10.01
CA ARG A 77 5.14 -11.72 -10.67
C ARG A 77 3.86 -11.72 -11.51
N ALA A 78 2.81 -11.07 -11.03
CA ALA A 78 1.51 -11.04 -11.72
C ALA A 78 1.47 -10.04 -12.88
N ALA A 79 2.25 -8.95 -12.83
CA ALA A 79 2.35 -7.97 -13.91
C ALA A 79 3.28 -8.41 -15.06
N GLY A 80 4.18 -9.35 -14.79
CA GLY A 80 5.19 -9.78 -15.75
C GLY A 80 6.45 -8.90 -15.76
N PRO A 81 7.47 -9.28 -16.54
CA PRO A 81 8.81 -8.65 -16.53
C PRO A 81 8.81 -7.19 -17.00
N ASP A 82 7.79 -6.77 -17.72
CA ASP A 82 7.66 -5.42 -18.28
C ASP A 82 7.51 -4.36 -17.19
N LEU A 83 6.83 -4.71 -16.08
CA LEU A 83 6.74 -3.83 -14.91
C LEU A 83 8.11 -3.47 -14.37
N LEU A 84 9.00 -4.45 -14.22
CA LEU A 84 10.36 -4.20 -13.76
C LEU A 84 11.15 -3.32 -14.74
N ARG A 85 10.90 -3.44 -16.06
CA ARG A 85 11.55 -2.59 -17.07
C ARG A 85 11.15 -1.12 -16.92
N GLU A 86 9.87 -0.82 -16.72
CA GLU A 86 9.40 0.55 -16.46
C GLU A 86 9.86 1.05 -15.09
N CYS A 87 9.80 0.24 -14.03
CA CYS A 87 10.31 0.65 -12.72
C CYS A 87 11.77 1.13 -12.75
N ARG A 88 12.63 0.51 -13.60
CA ARG A 88 14.02 0.94 -13.77
C ARG A 88 14.15 2.36 -14.33
N THR A 89 13.18 2.84 -15.11
CA THR A 89 13.21 4.20 -15.65
C THR A 89 12.82 5.25 -14.62
N LEU A 90 12.15 4.84 -13.54
CA LEU A 90 11.68 5.74 -12.48
C LEU A 90 12.77 6.18 -11.49
N LYS A 91 13.92 5.48 -11.44
CA LYS A 91 15.05 5.79 -10.54
C LYS A 91 14.67 5.82 -9.05
N GLY A 92 13.96 4.79 -8.60
CA GLY A 92 13.57 4.60 -7.19
C GLY A 92 12.45 5.53 -6.72
N CYS A 93 12.11 5.49 -5.44
CA CYS A 93 11.10 6.35 -4.80
C CYS A 93 11.47 6.60 -3.34
N ARG A 94 11.24 7.82 -2.84
CA ARG A 94 11.51 8.14 -1.44
C ARG A 94 10.42 7.58 -0.53
N THR A 95 10.78 7.26 0.70
CA THR A 95 9.81 6.98 1.77
C THR A 95 8.80 8.12 1.91
N GLY A 96 7.50 7.80 1.96
CA GLY A 96 6.40 8.76 2.02
C GLY A 96 5.95 9.31 0.65
N ASP A 97 6.57 8.88 -0.45
CA ASP A 97 6.27 9.33 -1.81
C ASP A 97 5.77 8.17 -2.69
N ALA A 98 5.20 8.50 -3.85
CA ALA A 98 4.62 7.53 -4.78
C ALA A 98 4.96 7.83 -6.25
N LYS A 99 5.00 6.78 -7.09
CA LYS A 99 5.18 6.85 -8.55
C LYS A 99 4.25 5.89 -9.26
N ILE A 100 3.90 6.18 -10.51
CA ILE A 100 2.92 5.40 -11.29
C ILE A 100 3.57 4.72 -12.50
N THR A 101 3.10 3.52 -12.81
CA THR A 101 3.49 2.69 -13.97
C THR A 101 2.26 2.09 -14.64
N SER A 102 2.44 1.48 -15.80
CA SER A 102 1.42 0.62 -16.40
C SER A 102 1.29 -0.70 -15.65
N ALA A 103 0.12 -1.34 -15.70
CA ALA A 103 -0.16 -2.55 -14.94
C ALA A 103 0.19 -3.86 -15.68
N TYR A 104 0.41 -3.79 -16.99
CA TYR A 104 0.83 -4.93 -17.83
C TYR A 104 -0.15 -6.10 -17.77
N GLU A 105 0.27 -7.26 -17.25
CA GLU A 105 -0.56 -8.48 -17.21
C GLU A 105 -1.59 -8.49 -16.06
N LEU A 106 -1.56 -7.48 -15.17
CA LEU A 106 -2.55 -7.35 -14.09
C LEU A 106 -3.94 -6.96 -14.63
N PRO A 107 -5.02 -7.37 -13.96
CA PRO A 107 -6.41 -7.04 -14.32
C PRO A 107 -6.84 -5.60 -13.93
N CYS A 108 -5.90 -4.66 -13.90
CA CYS A 108 -6.11 -3.24 -13.64
C CYS A 108 -5.37 -2.39 -14.70
N LYS A 109 -5.52 -1.06 -14.69
CA LYS A 109 -4.90 -0.19 -15.71
C LYS A 109 -3.50 0.27 -15.32
N LYS A 110 -3.30 0.60 -14.04
CA LYS A 110 -2.07 1.21 -13.50
C LYS A 110 -1.64 0.58 -12.18
N VAL A 111 -0.35 0.65 -11.88
CA VAL A 111 0.18 0.37 -10.55
C VAL A 111 0.78 1.65 -9.99
N ILE A 112 0.35 2.04 -8.80
CA ILE A 112 0.98 3.13 -8.04
C ILE A 112 1.91 2.48 -7.02
N HIS A 113 3.20 2.77 -7.10
CA HIS A 113 4.22 2.27 -6.19
C HIS A 113 4.51 3.34 -5.15
N THR A 114 4.25 3.04 -3.88
CA THR A 114 4.57 3.94 -2.77
C THR A 114 5.50 3.25 -1.79
N VAL A 115 6.38 4.03 -1.15
CA VAL A 115 7.34 3.48 -0.19
C VAL A 115 6.93 3.89 1.22
N GLY A 116 6.41 2.92 1.98
CA GLY A 116 6.02 3.13 3.37
C GLY A 116 7.22 3.24 4.32
N PRO A 117 7.04 3.83 5.51
CA PRO A 117 8.09 3.88 6.52
C PRO A 117 8.40 2.49 7.09
N ILE A 118 9.67 2.24 7.40
CA ILE A 118 10.09 1.14 8.27
C ILE A 118 9.92 1.64 9.71
N TYR A 119 8.93 1.11 10.42
CA TYR A 119 8.41 1.71 11.65
C TYR A 119 9.49 1.94 12.71
N HIS A 120 10.26 0.91 13.05
CA HIS A 120 11.31 1.00 14.06
C HIS A 120 12.53 1.83 13.64
N PHE A 121 12.70 2.14 12.35
CA PHE A 121 13.76 3.02 11.86
C PHE A 121 13.34 4.49 11.82
N GLU A 122 12.05 4.76 11.61
CA GLU A 122 11.54 6.13 11.57
C GLU A 122 11.17 6.65 12.97
N LEU A 123 10.77 5.77 13.90
CA LEU A 123 10.35 6.16 15.25
C LEU A 123 11.42 6.95 16.04
N PRO A 124 12.72 6.56 16.07
CA PRO A 124 13.75 7.32 16.78
C PRO A 124 14.07 8.69 16.18
N LYS A 125 13.59 8.98 14.95
CA LYS A 125 13.80 10.24 14.24
C LYS A 125 12.68 11.26 14.53
N GLY A 126 11.69 10.88 15.34
CA GLY A 126 10.58 11.72 15.80
C GLY A 126 9.29 10.90 15.94
N ASP A 127 8.59 11.05 17.07
CA ASP A 127 7.45 10.19 17.43
C ASP A 127 6.34 10.18 16.35
N ASP A 128 6.02 11.35 15.77
CA ASP A 128 4.97 11.47 14.74
C ASP A 128 5.46 11.14 13.32
N ARG A 129 6.77 10.92 13.14
CA ARG A 129 7.38 10.81 11.81
C ARG A 129 6.92 9.56 11.04
N PRO A 130 6.85 8.34 11.63
CA PRO A 130 6.30 7.18 10.93
C PRO A 130 4.87 7.43 10.45
N GLU A 131 4.03 8.02 11.30
CA GLU A 131 2.64 8.31 10.95
C GLU A 131 2.56 9.31 9.79
N MET A 132 3.32 10.41 9.86
CA MET A 132 3.38 11.41 8.79
C MET A 132 3.78 10.78 7.44
N LEU A 133 4.78 9.90 7.42
CA LEU A 133 5.24 9.24 6.21
C LEU A 133 4.19 8.23 5.68
N LEU A 134 3.55 7.47 6.57
CA LEU A 134 2.48 6.54 6.19
C LEU A 134 1.31 7.31 5.57
N ARG A 135 0.83 8.38 6.21
CA ARG A 135 -0.22 9.26 5.67
C ARG A 135 0.16 9.82 4.32
N SER A 136 1.41 10.26 4.16
CA SER A 136 1.93 10.78 2.89
C SER A 136 1.83 9.75 1.75
N CYS A 137 2.09 8.46 2.02
CA CYS A 137 1.95 7.39 1.01
C CYS A 137 0.53 7.32 0.43
N TYR A 138 -0.48 7.34 1.31
CA TYR A 138 -1.89 7.27 0.89
C TYR A 138 -2.31 8.56 0.18
N ARG A 139 -1.93 9.72 0.70
CA ARG A 139 -2.20 11.01 0.07
C ARG A 139 -1.61 11.11 -1.33
N ARG A 140 -0.30 10.87 -1.49
CA ARG A 140 0.38 10.92 -2.79
C ARG A 140 -0.20 9.91 -3.78
N SER A 141 -0.61 8.74 -3.32
CA SER A 141 -1.25 7.73 -4.17
C SER A 141 -2.64 8.17 -4.65
N LEU A 142 -3.45 8.78 -3.77
CA LEU A 142 -4.75 9.34 -4.14
C LEU A 142 -4.60 10.53 -5.11
N GLU A 143 -3.63 11.40 -4.88
CA GLU A 143 -3.29 12.51 -5.78
C GLU A 143 -2.92 11.98 -7.17
N LEU A 144 -2.04 10.97 -7.27
CA LEU A 144 -1.69 10.36 -8.54
C LEU A 144 -2.88 9.71 -9.26
N ALA A 145 -3.79 9.06 -8.51
CA ALA A 145 -4.99 8.50 -9.11
C ALA A 145 -5.88 9.59 -9.72
N VAL A 146 -6.12 10.66 -8.96
CA VAL A 146 -6.88 11.84 -9.41
C VAL A 146 -6.22 12.53 -10.60
N GLU A 147 -4.90 12.74 -10.56
CA GLU A 147 -4.13 13.38 -11.63
C GLU A 147 -4.12 12.57 -12.95
N ASN A 148 -4.40 11.26 -12.88
CA ASN A 148 -4.42 10.35 -14.03
C ASN A 148 -5.85 9.90 -14.40
N ASP A 149 -6.88 10.59 -13.93
CA ASP A 149 -8.30 10.28 -14.18
C ASP A 149 -8.70 8.84 -13.84
N LEU A 150 -8.07 8.27 -12.81
CA LEU A 150 -8.37 6.94 -12.28
C LEU A 150 -9.42 7.08 -11.18
N LYS A 151 -10.54 6.37 -11.32
CA LYS A 151 -11.70 6.52 -10.45
C LYS A 151 -11.78 5.46 -9.36
N SER A 152 -11.05 4.36 -9.51
CA SER A 152 -11.01 3.29 -8.52
C SER A 152 -9.57 2.91 -8.16
N ILE A 153 -9.29 2.89 -6.86
CA ILE A 153 -7.96 2.63 -6.31
C ILE A 153 -8.04 1.58 -5.19
N ALA A 154 -7.18 0.57 -5.24
CA ALA A 154 -7.06 -0.43 -4.18
C ALA A 154 -5.70 -0.36 -3.50
N PHE A 155 -5.68 -0.28 -2.17
CA PHE A 155 -4.48 -0.23 -1.36
C PHE A 155 -4.14 -1.61 -0.79
N ALA A 156 -2.89 -2.05 -0.96
CA ALA A 156 -2.32 -3.06 -0.10
C ALA A 156 -2.07 -2.48 1.31
N ALA A 157 -1.89 -3.36 2.31
CA ALA A 157 -1.56 -2.94 3.67
C ALA A 157 -0.10 -2.41 3.76
N ILE A 158 0.09 -1.12 3.45
CA ILE A 158 1.41 -0.46 3.42
C ILE A 158 2.03 -0.47 4.83
N SER A 159 3.29 -0.89 4.90
CA SER A 159 4.14 -0.95 6.10
C SER A 159 3.77 -1.93 7.22
N THR A 160 2.59 -2.57 7.23
CA THR A 160 2.18 -3.46 8.35
C THR A 160 2.74 -4.89 8.26
N GLY A 161 3.43 -5.21 7.17
CA GLY A 161 4.19 -6.46 6.98
C GLY A 161 5.61 -6.36 7.55
N VAL A 162 6.62 -6.64 6.71
CA VAL A 162 8.06 -6.65 7.10
C VAL A 162 8.53 -5.31 7.67
N TYR A 163 7.89 -4.19 7.30
CA TYR A 163 8.21 -2.85 7.82
C TYR A 163 7.64 -2.57 9.22
N GLY A 164 6.83 -3.48 9.77
CA GLY A 164 6.53 -3.56 11.19
C GLY A 164 5.61 -2.48 11.76
N TYR A 165 4.87 -1.73 10.92
CA TYR A 165 3.93 -0.72 11.40
C TYR A 165 2.77 -1.37 12.18
N PRO A 166 2.40 -0.90 13.38
CA PRO A 166 1.28 -1.46 14.14
C PRO A 166 -0.05 -1.33 13.39
N SER A 167 -0.73 -2.45 13.13
CA SER A 167 -1.94 -2.47 12.28
C SER A 167 -3.06 -1.54 12.77
N ASN A 168 -3.30 -1.45 14.08
CA ASN A 168 -4.36 -0.59 14.65
C ASN A 168 -4.07 0.90 14.46
N GLU A 169 -2.83 1.32 14.73
CA GLU A 169 -2.41 2.72 14.57
C GLU A 169 -2.37 3.09 13.09
N GLY A 170 -1.83 2.19 12.25
CA GLY A 170 -1.79 2.36 10.81
C GLY A 170 -3.19 2.49 10.19
N ALA A 171 -4.10 1.57 10.49
CA ALA A 171 -5.47 1.62 9.97
C ALA A 171 -6.18 2.94 10.35
N PHE A 172 -6.02 3.39 11.60
CA PHE A 172 -6.58 4.67 12.03
C PHE A 172 -6.01 5.85 11.25
N ALA A 173 -4.68 5.97 11.20
CA ALA A 173 -4.00 7.07 10.51
C ALA A 173 -4.35 7.13 9.02
N VAL A 174 -4.41 5.96 8.38
CA VAL A 174 -4.77 5.82 6.97
C VAL A 174 -6.20 6.25 6.71
N LEU A 175 -7.18 5.72 7.46
CA LEU A 175 -8.59 6.04 7.25
C LEU A 175 -8.86 7.52 7.48
N ASP A 176 -8.25 8.10 8.52
CA ASP A 176 -8.35 9.53 8.80
C ASP A 176 -7.74 10.39 7.68
N GLU A 177 -6.60 10.00 7.12
CA GLU A 177 -6.00 10.68 5.97
C GLU A 177 -6.87 10.59 4.71
N VAL A 178 -7.39 9.40 4.40
CA VAL A 178 -8.29 9.20 3.26
C VAL A 178 -9.56 10.03 3.42
N ARG A 179 -10.12 10.11 4.63
CA ARG A 179 -11.28 10.96 4.91
C ARG A 179 -10.96 12.44 4.68
N LYS A 180 -9.84 12.93 5.21
CA LYS A 180 -9.38 14.32 4.98
C LYS A 180 -9.19 14.63 3.49
N PHE A 181 -8.63 13.69 2.73
CA PHE A 181 -8.49 13.83 1.29
C PHE A 181 -9.85 13.98 0.60
N LEU A 182 -10.83 13.14 0.95
CA LEU A 182 -12.19 13.18 0.39
C LEU A 182 -12.98 14.42 0.79
N GLU A 183 -12.74 14.96 1.99
CA GLU A 183 -13.29 16.26 2.43
C GLU A 183 -12.67 17.45 1.67
N GLY A 184 -11.57 17.22 0.94
CA GLY A 184 -10.94 18.21 0.06
C GLY A 184 -11.84 18.63 -1.12
N PRO A 185 -11.80 19.91 -1.55
CA PRO A 185 -12.69 20.41 -2.59
C PRO A 185 -12.57 19.64 -3.91
N GLY A 186 -13.69 19.10 -4.39
CA GLY A 186 -13.77 18.45 -5.70
C GLY A 186 -13.19 17.02 -5.75
N ASN A 187 -12.73 16.44 -4.63
CA ASN A 187 -12.08 15.13 -4.64
C ASN A 187 -13.09 13.98 -4.63
N ILE A 188 -14.20 14.14 -3.92
CA ILE A 188 -15.24 13.11 -3.83
C ILE A 188 -15.88 12.81 -5.19
N GLU A 189 -16.02 13.81 -6.09
CA GLU A 189 -16.60 13.58 -7.42
C GLU A 189 -15.64 12.88 -8.40
N LYS A 190 -14.34 12.80 -8.07
CA LYS A 190 -13.31 12.22 -8.94
C LYS A 190 -13.09 10.72 -8.71
N LEU A 191 -13.50 10.20 -7.54
CA LEU A 191 -13.30 8.81 -7.15
C LEU A 191 -14.64 8.09 -6.96
N GLU A 192 -14.77 6.93 -7.60
CA GLU A 192 -15.92 6.02 -7.50
C GLU A 192 -15.67 4.89 -6.50
N ARG A 193 -14.41 4.51 -6.25
CA ARG A 193 -14.06 3.51 -5.21
C ARG A 193 -12.66 3.67 -4.62
N ILE A 194 -12.56 3.55 -3.29
CA ILE A 194 -11.31 3.37 -2.56
C ILE A 194 -11.41 2.05 -1.78
N ILE A 195 -10.51 1.11 -2.07
CA ILE A 195 -10.55 -0.24 -1.51
C ILE A 195 -9.35 -0.45 -0.61
N PHE A 196 -9.58 -0.86 0.64
CA PHE A 196 -8.53 -1.39 1.49
C PHE A 196 -8.51 -2.91 1.32
N CYS A 197 -7.52 -3.40 0.57
CA CYS A 197 -7.33 -4.82 0.26
C CYS A 197 -6.27 -5.41 1.20
N ASN A 198 -6.73 -5.90 2.35
CA ASN A 198 -5.85 -6.51 3.33
C ASN A 198 -5.56 -7.97 2.94
N PHE A 199 -4.45 -8.51 3.44
CA PHE A 199 -4.11 -9.93 3.24
C PHE A 199 -4.18 -10.68 4.55
N GLU A 200 -3.57 -10.12 5.59
CA GLU A 200 -3.56 -10.69 6.94
C GLU A 200 -4.82 -10.34 7.72
N ARG A 201 -5.30 -11.28 8.53
CA ARG A 201 -6.49 -11.08 9.38
C ARG A 201 -6.31 -9.98 10.43
N LYS A 202 -5.07 -9.77 10.91
CA LYS A 202 -4.76 -8.69 11.87
C LYS A 202 -5.02 -7.30 11.28
N ASP A 203 -4.82 -7.13 9.98
CA ASP A 203 -5.03 -5.86 9.30
C ASP A 203 -6.53 -5.68 9.04
N GLU A 204 -7.23 -6.71 8.54
CA GLU A 204 -8.70 -6.72 8.43
C GLU A 204 -9.37 -6.29 9.74
N ALA A 205 -9.03 -6.93 10.86
CA ALA A 205 -9.59 -6.62 12.17
C ALA A 205 -9.29 -5.17 12.63
N ALA A 206 -8.10 -4.65 12.31
CA ALA A 206 -7.74 -3.27 12.62
C ALA A 206 -8.62 -2.27 11.85
N TYR A 207 -8.89 -2.54 10.56
CA TYR A 207 -9.80 -1.74 9.75
C TYR A 207 -11.26 -1.87 10.22
N GLU A 208 -11.74 -3.07 10.55
CA GLU A 208 -13.09 -3.27 11.09
C GLU A 208 -13.34 -2.47 12.37
N LYS A 209 -12.31 -2.30 13.21
CA LYS A 209 -12.36 -1.47 14.41
C LYS A 209 -12.31 0.04 14.11
N ALA A 210 -11.49 0.45 13.14
CA ALA A 210 -11.23 1.86 12.88
C ALA A 210 -12.28 2.50 11.95
N ILE A 211 -12.84 1.77 10.99
CA ILE A 211 -13.85 2.27 10.05
C ILE A 211 -15.04 2.90 10.79
N PRO A 212 -15.67 2.28 11.81
CA PRO A 212 -16.79 2.89 12.52
C PRO A 212 -16.48 4.18 13.28
N LEU A 213 -15.21 4.47 13.54
CA LEU A 213 -14.79 5.73 14.15
C LEU A 213 -14.70 6.87 13.12
N ILE A 214 -14.27 6.55 11.90
CA ILE A 214 -13.92 7.53 10.86
C ILE A 214 -15.00 7.64 9.76
N PHE A 215 -15.65 6.54 9.43
CA PHE A 215 -16.74 6.43 8.45
C PHE A 215 -17.99 5.82 9.12
N PRO A 216 -18.57 6.48 10.13
CA PRO A 216 -19.72 5.95 10.84
C PRO A 216 -20.94 5.81 9.92
N PRO A 217 -21.86 4.86 10.21
CA PRO A 217 -23.03 4.61 9.39
C PRO A 217 -23.98 5.81 9.38
N VAL A 218 -24.69 6.00 8.26
CA VAL A 218 -25.93 6.79 8.26
C VAL A 218 -27.11 5.89 8.61
N GLU A 219 -28.28 6.47 8.91
CA GLU A 219 -29.50 5.70 9.23
C GLU A 219 -29.86 4.66 8.14
N GLN A 220 -29.58 4.97 6.87
CA GLN A 220 -29.82 4.08 5.73
C GLN A 220 -28.86 2.87 5.67
N ASP A 221 -27.73 2.93 6.37
CA ASP A 221 -26.74 1.86 6.45
C ASP A 221 -27.12 0.81 7.51
N LEU A 222 -28.01 1.16 8.44
CA LEU A 222 -28.38 0.26 9.52
C LEU A 222 -29.46 -0.72 9.06
N PRO A 223 -29.40 -1.99 9.49
CA PRO A 223 -30.48 -2.93 9.27
C PRO A 223 -31.78 -2.34 9.80
N ARG A 224 -32.82 -2.28 8.96
CA ARG A 224 -34.15 -1.95 9.47
C ARG A 224 -34.56 -3.10 10.39
N HIS A 225 -34.75 -2.83 11.67
CA HIS A 225 -35.46 -3.75 12.54
C HIS A 225 -36.85 -3.91 11.95
N SER A 226 -37.10 -5.01 11.25
CA SER A 226 -38.44 -5.41 10.89
C SER A 226 -39.18 -5.69 12.19
N THR A 227 -39.96 -4.73 12.67
CA THR A 227 -41.08 -4.98 13.58
C THR A 227 -42.13 -5.78 12.80
N HIS A 228 -41.85 -7.04 12.52
CA HIS A 228 -42.78 -7.98 11.89
C HIS A 228 -42.63 -9.37 12.53
N SER A 229 -43.14 -9.47 13.75
CA SER A 229 -43.88 -10.63 14.27
C SER A 229 -45.16 -10.00 14.83
N GLU A 230 -46.38 -10.19 14.35
CA GLU A 230 -46.97 -11.19 13.45
C GLU A 230 -48.13 -10.50 12.71
N VAL A 231 -48.23 -10.60 11.38
CA VAL A 231 -49.52 -10.75 10.67
C VAL A 231 -49.27 -11.53 9.38
N LEU A 232 -50.17 -12.48 9.13
CA LEU A 232 -50.17 -13.54 8.14
C LEU A 232 -50.12 -13.12 6.65
N ALA A 233 -49.65 -14.11 5.87
CA ALA A 233 -50.13 -14.59 4.56
C ALA A 233 -49.72 -13.87 3.26
N GLU A 234 -48.98 -14.65 2.46
CA GLU A 234 -49.07 -14.90 1.00
C GLU A 234 -49.37 -13.72 0.05
N THR A 235 -48.45 -13.45 -0.88
CA THR A 235 -48.53 -13.92 -2.29
C THR A 235 -47.45 -13.29 -3.21
N THR A 236 -46.80 -14.17 -3.97
CA THR A 236 -46.31 -14.06 -5.38
C THR A 236 -45.39 -12.90 -5.84
N ALA A 237 -44.11 -13.26 -6.00
CA ALA A 237 -43.18 -13.05 -7.13
C ALA A 237 -43.32 -11.84 -8.09
N GLU A 238 -42.27 -11.01 -8.17
CA GLU A 238 -41.46 -10.79 -9.38
C GLU A 238 -40.13 -10.06 -9.06
N SER A 239 -39.16 -10.22 -9.96
CA SER A 239 -37.73 -10.38 -9.70
C SER A 239 -36.87 -9.10 -9.73
N SER A 240 -36.07 -8.91 -8.69
CA SER A 240 -34.73 -8.30 -8.71
C SER A 240 -33.86 -9.05 -7.70
N PRO A 241 -32.56 -9.31 -7.92
CA PRO A 241 -31.78 -10.11 -6.97
C PRO A 241 -31.63 -9.31 -5.68
N THR A 242 -32.17 -9.85 -4.59
CA THR A 242 -32.06 -9.24 -3.27
C THR A 242 -30.60 -9.25 -2.79
N PRO A 243 -30.19 -8.28 -1.95
CA PRO A 243 -28.84 -8.19 -1.38
C PRO A 243 -28.36 -9.49 -0.69
N GLU A 244 -29.29 -10.34 -0.26
CA GLU A 244 -29.05 -11.65 0.33
C GLU A 244 -28.41 -12.65 -0.66
N LEU A 245 -28.74 -12.58 -1.96
CA LEU A 245 -28.13 -13.43 -2.99
C LEU A 245 -26.68 -13.01 -3.33
N LEU A 246 -26.31 -11.75 -3.10
CA LEU A 246 -24.93 -11.27 -3.20
C LEU A 246 -24.11 -11.71 -1.98
N ALA A 247 -24.72 -11.70 -0.78
CA ALA A 247 -24.09 -12.17 0.45
C ALA A 247 -23.79 -13.69 0.44
N ALA A 248 -24.61 -14.48 -0.26
CA ALA A 248 -24.46 -15.93 -0.37
C ALA A 248 -23.37 -16.42 -1.34
N LYS A 249 -22.76 -15.50 -2.12
CA LYS A 249 -21.68 -15.82 -3.09
C LYS A 249 -20.27 -15.47 -2.62
N LEU A 250 -20.15 -14.82 -1.46
CA LEU A 250 -18.84 -14.55 -0.88
C LEU A 250 -18.35 -15.82 -0.18
N PRO A 251 -17.19 -16.39 -0.56
CA PRO A 251 -16.63 -17.52 0.16
C PRO A 251 -16.33 -17.13 1.61
N ASP A 252 -16.56 -18.05 2.54
CA ASP A 252 -16.13 -17.87 3.92
C ASP A 252 -14.62 -17.57 3.94
N PRO A 253 -14.17 -16.59 4.75
CA PRO A 253 -12.76 -16.27 4.85
C PRO A 253 -11.97 -17.52 5.26
N PRO A 254 -10.94 -17.94 4.50
CA PRO A 254 -10.19 -19.13 4.83
C PRO A 254 -9.63 -19.01 6.25
N THR A 255 -9.90 -20.03 7.06
CA THR A 255 -9.48 -20.13 8.47
C THR A 255 -8.09 -20.71 8.64
N GLY A 256 -7.39 -21.03 7.55
CA GLY A 256 -6.03 -21.54 7.55
C GLY A 256 -5.09 -20.66 6.74
N ASP A 257 -3.88 -20.50 7.24
CA ASP A 257 -2.77 -19.90 6.50
C ASP A 257 -2.52 -20.71 5.22
N PRO A 258 -2.25 -20.07 4.07
CA PRO A 258 -1.89 -20.79 2.86
C PRO A 258 -0.56 -21.51 3.10
N ALA A 259 -0.62 -22.84 3.19
CA ALA A 259 0.57 -23.68 3.20
C ALA A 259 1.31 -23.49 1.87
N LEU A 260 2.56 -23.05 1.97
CA LEU A 260 3.50 -23.07 0.84
C LEU A 260 3.87 -24.54 0.59
N GLU A 261 3.33 -25.15 -0.46
CA GLU A 261 3.83 -26.43 -0.97
C GLU A 261 5.28 -26.25 -1.46
N GLY A 262 6.23 -26.99 -0.85
CA GLY A 262 7.54 -27.18 -1.47
C GLY A 262 8.80 -27.24 -0.59
N GLN A 263 8.77 -27.72 0.66
CA GLN A 263 10.03 -28.13 1.34
C GLN A 263 9.89 -29.45 2.11
N PRO A 264 10.94 -30.31 2.11
CA PRO A 264 10.84 -31.71 2.52
C PRO A 264 10.88 -31.90 4.05
N GLU A 265 10.19 -32.96 4.49
CA GLU A 265 10.03 -33.39 5.87
C GLU A 265 11.36 -33.80 6.53
N ASN A 266 11.61 -33.31 7.76
CA ASN A 266 12.55 -33.95 8.68
C ASN A 266 11.80 -34.88 9.63
N LYS A 267 12.13 -36.17 9.52
CA LYS A 267 11.60 -37.32 10.28
C LYS A 267 11.57 -37.07 11.80
N LYS A 268 10.41 -37.32 12.39
CA LYS A 268 10.24 -37.62 13.83
C LYS A 268 10.81 -39.00 14.15
N GLN A 269 11.61 -39.10 15.20
CA GLN A 269 11.78 -40.34 15.96
C GLN A 269 11.31 -40.10 17.40
N LYS A 270 10.43 -40.98 17.87
CA LYS A 270 9.81 -40.97 19.20
C LYS A 270 10.09 -42.34 19.81
N LEU A 271 10.69 -42.41 21.00
CA LEU A 271 10.64 -43.60 21.86
C LEU A 271 10.57 -43.14 23.33
N ASN A 272 9.61 -43.74 24.06
CA ASN A 272 9.39 -43.60 25.50
C ASN A 272 10.05 -44.75 26.28
N ALA A 273 10.23 -44.53 27.59
CA ALA A 273 10.79 -45.37 28.66
C ALA A 273 10.33 -46.85 28.65
N ASP A 274 11.10 -47.84 29.14
CA ASP A 274 11.42 -48.11 30.55
C ASP A 274 12.32 -49.38 30.67
N ALA A 275 12.90 -49.57 31.87
CA ALA A 275 13.33 -50.85 32.51
C ALA A 275 14.84 -51.23 32.62
N ILE A 276 15.31 -51.17 33.89
CA ILE A 276 16.13 -52.16 34.66
C ILE A 276 17.70 -52.05 34.65
N LYS A 277 18.24 -51.86 35.88
CA LYS A 277 19.64 -51.89 36.42
C LYS A 277 20.20 -53.34 36.59
N PRO A 278 21.41 -53.65 37.17
CA PRO A 278 22.57 -52.84 37.65
C PRO A 278 23.99 -53.42 37.30
N SER A 279 25.03 -52.79 37.90
CA SER A 279 26.38 -53.31 38.29
C SER A 279 27.55 -52.97 37.32
N VAL A 280 28.79 -52.62 37.72
CA VAL A 280 29.54 -52.58 39.00
C VAL A 280 30.75 -51.62 38.87
N ASP A 281 31.13 -51.02 40.01
CA ASP A 281 32.48 -50.73 40.56
C ASP A 281 33.53 -49.79 39.92
N ALA A 282 33.76 -48.70 40.68
CA ALA A 282 35.01 -48.34 41.40
C ALA A 282 36.12 -47.53 40.71
N LYS A 283 36.35 -46.30 41.20
CA LYS A 283 37.47 -45.84 42.09
C LYS A 283 37.55 -44.29 42.09
N THR A 284 37.35 -43.61 43.24
CA THR A 284 38.38 -42.94 44.10
C THR A 284 39.31 -41.99 43.34
N GLU A 285 39.60 -40.73 43.68
CA GLU A 285 39.61 -39.82 44.85
C GLU A 285 39.49 -38.38 44.25
N GLY A 286 38.99 -37.31 44.87
CA GLY A 286 39.24 -36.74 46.19
C GLY A 286 39.91 -35.36 46.00
N VAL A 287 39.26 -34.28 46.47
CA VAL A 287 39.82 -33.05 47.11
C VAL A 287 38.87 -31.83 46.93
N GLN A 288 38.46 -31.34 48.10
CA GLN A 288 37.91 -30.04 48.55
C GLN A 288 38.50 -28.79 47.86
N SER A 289 37.97 -27.56 47.90
CA SER A 289 36.79 -26.90 48.51
C SER A 289 36.87 -25.40 48.15
N LYS A 290 35.73 -24.67 48.28
CA LYS A 290 35.62 -23.22 48.59
C LYS A 290 36.04 -22.21 47.51
N THR A 291 35.45 -21.03 47.31
CA THR A 291 34.20 -20.33 47.68
C THR A 291 34.28 -18.99 46.90
N ASP A 292 33.12 -18.42 46.59
CA ASP A 292 32.81 -16.98 46.45
C ASP A 292 33.31 -16.16 45.24
N ASP A 293 32.32 -15.82 44.40
CA ASP A 293 31.76 -14.46 44.19
C ASP A 293 32.49 -13.43 43.29
N LYS A 294 31.68 -12.77 42.43
CA LYS A 294 31.90 -11.52 41.64
C LYS A 294 32.85 -11.61 40.43
N SER A 295 32.70 -10.89 39.32
CA SER A 295 31.76 -9.89 38.79
C SER A 295 32.25 -9.55 37.36
N GLU A 296 31.31 -9.23 36.46
CA GLU A 296 31.39 -8.27 35.34
C GLU A 296 32.61 -8.28 34.40
N ASP A 297 32.39 -8.77 33.18
CA ASP A 297 33.29 -8.63 32.02
C ASP A 297 33.15 -7.26 31.34
N ASP A 298 34.17 -6.43 31.58
CA ASP A 298 35.01 -5.68 30.63
C ASP A 298 34.56 -5.61 29.16
N TRP A 299 34.27 -4.39 28.68
CA TRP A 299 34.46 -4.01 27.28
C TRP A 299 35.28 -2.72 27.24
N GLU A 300 36.48 -2.84 26.67
CA GLU A 300 37.54 -1.85 26.61
C GLU A 300 37.11 -0.55 25.88
N GLU A 301 37.52 0.58 26.48
CA GLU A 301 37.50 1.92 25.91
C GLU A 301 38.48 2.03 24.72
N VAL A 302 38.03 2.67 23.63
CA VAL A 302 38.92 3.08 22.53
C VAL A 302 39.25 4.56 22.66
N ASP A 303 40.56 4.79 22.68
CA ASP A 303 41.34 6.00 22.88
C ASP A 303 40.82 7.31 22.25
N LYS A 304 40.88 8.39 23.04
CA LYS A 304 40.85 9.78 22.58
C LYS A 304 42.29 10.31 22.59
N SER A 305 42.78 10.77 21.45
CA SER A 305 43.94 11.67 21.39
C SER A 305 43.66 12.89 20.50
N GLU A 306 44.33 13.96 20.85
CA GLU A 306 43.95 15.37 20.72
C GLU A 306 44.36 16.04 19.40
N GLY A 307 43.67 17.14 19.06
CA GLY A 307 44.30 18.43 18.72
C GLY A 307 44.72 18.72 17.26
N GLY A 308 43.95 19.57 16.58
CA GLY A 308 44.35 20.29 15.36
C GLY A 308 43.32 21.38 14.97
N PRO A 309 43.72 22.53 14.41
CA PRO A 309 43.11 23.83 14.73
C PRO A 309 41.90 24.22 13.87
N ALA A 310 41.08 25.10 14.45
CA ALA A 310 39.97 25.80 13.81
C ALA A 310 40.42 26.65 12.62
N GLU A 311 39.88 26.37 11.45
CA GLU A 311 39.89 27.30 10.31
C GLU A 311 38.52 27.99 10.18
N ARG A 312 38.63 29.30 9.95
CA ARG A 312 37.55 30.28 9.85
C ARG A 312 36.76 30.06 8.56
N LEU A 313 35.45 30.19 8.67
CA LEU A 313 34.55 30.40 7.54
C LEU A 313 34.75 31.83 7.03
N ASP A 314 35.23 31.96 5.80
CA ASP A 314 35.12 33.19 5.04
C ASP A 314 33.83 33.11 4.22
N ASP A 315 32.83 33.90 4.63
CA ASP A 315 31.60 34.17 3.89
C ASP A 315 31.91 35.10 2.71
N GLU A 316 31.95 34.57 1.48
CA GLU A 316 31.82 35.39 0.28
C GLU A 316 30.36 35.47 -0.18
N PRO A 317 29.82 36.68 -0.48
CA PRO A 317 28.44 36.82 -0.90
C PRO A 317 28.24 36.36 -2.35
N VAL A 318 27.26 35.47 -2.56
CA VAL A 318 26.76 35.09 -3.88
C VAL A 318 25.96 36.27 -4.46
N GLU A 319 26.43 36.82 -5.59
CA GLU A 319 25.67 37.78 -6.37
C GLU A 319 24.46 37.10 -7.03
N ILE A 320 23.25 37.59 -6.70
CA ILE A 320 22.00 37.17 -7.30
C ILE A 320 21.85 37.94 -8.63
N GLU A 321 21.93 37.25 -9.76
CA GLU A 321 21.63 37.83 -11.06
C GLU A 321 20.19 38.35 -11.12
N ARG A 322 20.07 39.63 -11.49
CA ARG A 322 18.82 40.37 -11.65
C ARG A 322 18.06 39.86 -12.88
N ALA A 323 16.74 39.73 -12.74
CA ALA A 323 15.83 39.54 -13.88
C ALA A 323 15.91 40.72 -14.87
N PRO A 324 15.80 40.48 -16.19
CA PRO A 324 15.94 41.53 -17.19
C PRO A 324 14.76 42.51 -17.17
N SER A 325 15.05 43.80 -17.35
CA SER A 325 14.06 44.88 -17.43
C SER A 325 13.70 45.23 -18.88
N ALA A 326 12.51 45.80 -19.07
CA ALA A 326 11.84 46.07 -20.34
C ALA A 326 12.46 47.19 -21.20
N ALA A 327 13.72 47.06 -21.61
CA ALA A 327 14.38 48.02 -22.51
C ALA A 327 14.94 47.42 -23.82
N ASP A 328 14.91 46.10 -24.02
CA ASP A 328 15.42 45.47 -25.26
C ASP A 328 14.29 45.18 -26.25
N VAL A 329 13.70 46.25 -26.78
CA VAL A 329 12.81 46.18 -27.95
C VAL A 329 13.09 47.38 -28.84
N GLN A 330 13.91 47.22 -29.88
CA GLN A 330 13.61 47.65 -31.28
C GLN A 330 14.83 47.60 -32.22
N SER A 331 14.50 47.25 -33.47
CA SER A 331 15.10 47.73 -34.73
C SER A 331 16.42 47.10 -35.20
N VAL A 332 16.33 46.26 -36.24
CA VAL A 332 16.99 46.53 -37.55
C VAL A 332 16.14 45.97 -38.70
N GLN A 333 15.74 46.84 -39.63
CA GLN A 333 15.25 46.49 -40.97
C GLN A 333 16.38 46.64 -42.02
N SER A 334 16.32 45.74 -43.00
CA SER A 334 16.62 45.87 -44.45
C SER A 334 18.00 46.28 -44.99
N SER A 335 18.54 45.42 -45.87
CA SER A 335 18.99 45.64 -47.26
C SER A 335 19.64 44.32 -47.76
N GLY A 336 19.49 43.78 -48.97
CA GLY A 336 18.90 44.21 -50.23
C GLY A 336 18.85 43.04 -51.23
N ILE A 337 18.19 43.34 -52.36
CA ILE A 337 17.73 42.52 -53.50
C ILE A 337 18.87 42.05 -54.44
N ILE A 338 18.79 40.83 -55.02
CA ILE A 338 19.03 40.52 -56.47
C ILE A 338 18.18 39.30 -56.92
N GLU A 339 17.53 39.43 -58.08
CA GLU A 339 16.59 38.54 -58.79
C GLU A 339 17.21 37.36 -59.58
N LYS A 340 16.40 36.31 -59.84
CA LYS A 340 16.06 35.64 -61.14
C LYS A 340 15.71 34.17 -60.89
N ASP A 341 14.46 33.72 -60.99
CA ASP A 341 13.58 33.48 -62.17
C ASP A 341 13.78 32.10 -62.84
N ALA A 342 12.65 31.55 -63.32
CA ALA A 342 12.42 30.38 -64.18
C ALA A 342 12.13 28.98 -63.56
N SER A 343 10.83 28.76 -63.28
CA SER A 343 9.92 27.79 -63.92
C SER A 343 10.30 26.31 -64.25
N HIS A 344 9.39 25.42 -63.80
CA HIS A 344 8.87 24.17 -64.43
C HIS A 344 9.64 22.83 -64.25
N PRO A 345 9.00 21.66 -64.48
CA PRO A 345 7.98 21.05 -63.61
C PRO A 345 8.27 19.56 -63.31
N VAL A 346 7.42 18.97 -62.47
CA VAL A 346 7.44 17.55 -62.09
C VAL A 346 6.81 16.71 -63.19
N GLU A 347 7.51 15.67 -63.66
CA GLU A 347 6.91 14.55 -64.41
C GLU A 347 7.55 13.20 -64.02
N ASN A 348 6.67 12.21 -63.83
CA ASN A 348 6.92 10.80 -63.53
C ASN A 348 7.86 10.13 -64.53
N TYR A 349 8.69 9.19 -64.09
CA TYR A 349 8.86 7.88 -64.75
C TYR A 349 9.35 6.79 -63.79
N LEU A 350 8.75 5.62 -63.96
CA LEU A 350 9.04 4.34 -63.34
C LEU A 350 10.39 3.73 -63.78
N ALA A 351 10.88 2.82 -62.95
CA ALA A 351 11.50 1.52 -63.29
C ALA A 351 13.02 1.32 -63.06
N LYS A 352 13.26 0.34 -62.17
CA LYS A 352 14.13 -0.84 -62.29
C LYS A 352 15.66 -0.74 -62.23
N ASP A 353 16.15 -1.68 -61.41
CA ASP A 353 17.41 -2.44 -61.44
C ASP A 353 18.71 -1.63 -61.30
N TRP A 354 19.41 -1.77 -60.17
CA TRP A 354 20.56 -2.67 -59.95
C TRP A 354 20.96 -2.62 -58.46
#